data_AF-A0A2R6L057-F1
#
_entry.id   AF-A0A2R6L057-F1
#
_cell.length_a   1.000
_cell.length_b   1.000
_cell.length_c   1.000
_cell.angle_alpha   90.00
_cell.angle_beta   90.00
_cell.angle_gamma   90.00
#
_symmetry.space_group_name_H-M   'P 1'
#
loop_
_entity.id
_entity.type
_entity.pdbx_description
1 polymer ?
#
loop_
_entity_poly.entity_id
_entity_poly.type
_entity_poly.pdbx_seq_one_letter_code
_entity_poly.pdbx_strand_id
1 'polypeptide(L)'
;MEKYNIYQDATGIAVDNHSGIEKLKVDGNTYYVEDGTDESEVKDSEIYEVTERFREFLDKSGLIANLSAYVALCKVYSEIDGAIEQMELHPENNFNMLFFTGRTPDAMIRFPGEYNPIEVYNGTDFLNERTDKYDQLMDLSDSEDYHIESSPILINRRSEKEFKDELLERNVVVIDTDYILAYSDIHSRYEDAVKRLNVNSLVHEVPRFEAANGDMIDGYDYDVSEDGDHDYSDAERMDALRPPEDMISDVDNLPDDYLKRVRGGVQLQYVYTLYRRATNSTSTRRAATLVMQETYNNILRANTAVDRDTALQDGWDDAEDQYDWLNQMNKSNIIDEADNIVDEMEEEKILTVPQSGKISPRQATHPAPTFSF
;
A
#
# COMPACT_ATOMS: atom_id res chain seq x y z
N MET A 1 4.12 -40.25 5.57
CA MET A 1 2.68 -40.24 5.26
C MET A 1 2.06 -39.64 6.49
N GLU A 2 1.76 -38.34 6.45
CA GLU A 2 1.21 -37.62 7.60
C GLU A 2 -0.05 -38.33 8.09
N LYS A 3 -0.21 -38.36 9.41
CA LYS A 3 -1.29 -39.08 10.08
C LYS A 3 -2.62 -38.31 9.98
N TYR A 4 -2.56 -37.02 9.62
CA TYR A 4 -3.67 -36.06 9.58
C TYR A 4 -3.60 -35.22 8.30
N ASN A 5 -4.75 -34.82 7.78
CA ASN A 5 -4.86 -33.87 6.68
C ASN A 5 -4.80 -32.43 7.24
N ILE A 6 -3.59 -31.93 7.49
CA ILE A 6 -3.36 -30.56 8.00
C ILE A 6 -2.85 -29.70 6.84
N TYR A 7 -3.46 -28.53 6.65
CA TYR A 7 -3.11 -27.62 5.57
C TYR A 7 -2.95 -26.19 6.10
N GLN A 8 -2.06 -25.45 5.45
CA GLN A 8 -2.02 -24.00 5.54
C GLN A 8 -2.04 -23.45 4.12
N ASP A 9 -3.15 -22.81 3.75
CA ASP A 9 -3.32 -22.14 2.47
C ASP A 9 -3.32 -20.63 2.72
N ALA A 10 -2.29 -19.94 2.26
CA ALA A 10 -2.18 -18.49 2.37
C ALA A 10 -3.15 -17.73 1.44
N THR A 11 -4.03 -18.44 0.73
CA THR A 11 -5.19 -17.91 0.02
C THR A 11 -6.52 -18.16 0.74
N GLY A 12 -6.59 -19.11 1.67
CA GLY A 12 -7.75 -19.47 2.53
C GLY A 12 -9.02 -20.00 1.83
N ILE A 13 -9.28 -19.54 0.60
CA ILE A 13 -10.56 -19.70 -0.10
C ILE A 13 -10.83 -21.15 -0.53
N ALA A 14 -9.78 -21.91 -0.88
CA ALA A 14 -9.94 -23.26 -1.40
C ALA A 14 -10.32 -24.29 -0.31
N VAL A 15 -9.92 -24.04 0.94
CA VAL A 15 -10.04 -25.01 2.04
C VAL A 15 -11.30 -24.78 2.88
N ASP A 16 -11.81 -23.54 2.94
CA ASP A 16 -13.01 -23.16 3.69
C ASP A 16 -14.30 -23.91 3.28
N ASN A 17 -14.34 -24.51 2.09
CA ASN A 17 -15.54 -25.15 1.52
C ASN A 17 -15.62 -26.68 1.72
N HIS A 18 -14.75 -27.29 2.52
CA HIS A 18 -14.70 -28.74 2.70
C HIS A 18 -15.39 -29.19 4.00
N SER A 19 -16.35 -30.12 3.90
CA SER A 19 -17.02 -30.70 5.07
C SER A 19 -16.06 -31.57 5.88
N GLY A 20 -15.95 -31.30 7.19
CA GLY A 20 -15.08 -32.07 8.11
C GLY A 20 -13.70 -31.46 8.34
N ILE A 21 -13.47 -30.23 7.86
CA ILE A 21 -12.28 -29.43 8.15
C ILE A 21 -12.68 -28.27 9.08
N GLU A 22 -11.93 -28.05 10.15
CA GLU A 22 -12.06 -26.91 11.05
C GLU A 22 -10.84 -25.98 10.98
N LYS A 23 -11.03 -24.71 11.39
CA LYS A 23 -9.95 -23.73 11.53
C LYS A 23 -9.38 -23.82 12.94
N LEU A 24 -8.08 -24.08 13.06
CA LEU A 24 -7.37 -24.10 14.34
C LEU A 24 -6.26 -23.04 14.32
N LYS A 25 -6.24 -22.17 15.34
CA LYS A 25 -5.16 -21.18 15.50
C LYS A 25 -4.01 -21.77 16.30
N VAL A 26 -2.81 -21.78 15.73
CA VAL A 26 -1.60 -22.25 16.40
C VAL A 26 -0.50 -21.23 16.19
N ASP A 27 0.03 -20.69 17.29
CA ASP A 27 1.06 -19.64 17.33
C ASP A 27 0.73 -18.46 16.39
N GLY A 28 -0.53 -18.03 16.39
CA GLY A 28 -1.05 -16.91 15.60
C GLY A 28 -1.52 -17.26 14.18
N ASN A 29 -1.09 -18.38 13.59
CA ASN A 29 -1.56 -18.75 12.25
C ASN A 29 -2.86 -19.54 12.29
N THR A 30 -3.65 -19.42 11.22
CA THR A 30 -4.78 -20.31 10.96
C THR A 30 -4.32 -21.53 10.17
N TYR A 31 -4.56 -22.71 10.75
CA TYR A 31 -4.41 -24.01 10.10
C TYR A 31 -5.78 -24.63 9.83
N TYR A 32 -5.85 -25.42 8.77
CA TYR A 32 -7.03 -26.19 8.40
C TYR A 32 -6.80 -27.65 8.73
N VAL A 33 -7.58 -28.17 9.67
CA VAL A 33 -7.37 -29.51 10.26
C VAL A 33 -8.64 -30.34 10.20
N GLU A 34 -8.50 -31.66 10.28
CA GLU A 34 -9.66 -32.55 10.49
C GLU A 34 -10.25 -32.34 11.89
N ASP A 35 -11.57 -32.48 12.01
CA ASP A 35 -12.30 -32.37 13.28
C ASP A 35 -11.67 -33.24 14.38
N GLY A 36 -11.25 -32.59 15.48
CA GLY A 36 -10.65 -33.25 16.63
C GLY A 36 -9.11 -33.35 16.58
N THR A 37 -8.46 -32.72 15.61
CA THR A 37 -7.00 -32.50 15.60
C THR A 37 -6.64 -31.41 16.60
N ASP A 38 -5.65 -31.64 17.46
CA ASP A 38 -5.23 -30.64 18.47
C ASP A 38 -3.97 -29.84 18.08
N GLU A 39 -3.66 -28.78 18.85
CA GLU A 39 -2.51 -27.91 18.60
C GLU A 39 -1.17 -28.65 18.63
N SER A 40 -1.04 -29.71 19.43
CA SER A 40 0.20 -30.48 19.53
C SER A 40 0.43 -31.33 18.27
N GLU A 41 -0.65 -31.87 17.70
CA GLU A 41 -0.61 -32.60 16.44
C GLU A 41 -0.26 -31.68 15.26
N VAL A 42 -0.70 -30.42 15.29
CA VAL A 42 -0.25 -29.40 14.34
C VAL A 42 1.23 -29.09 14.51
N LYS A 43 1.70 -28.84 15.74
CA LYS A 43 3.13 -28.53 16.00
C LYS A 43 4.08 -29.66 15.60
N ASP A 44 3.62 -30.91 15.66
CA ASP A 44 4.38 -32.09 15.25
C ASP A 44 4.28 -32.41 13.74
N SER A 45 3.54 -31.60 12.97
CA SER A 45 3.28 -31.84 11.54
C SER A 45 4.37 -31.24 10.61
N GLU A 46 4.50 -31.81 9.41
CA GLU A 46 5.43 -31.29 8.39
C GLU A 46 4.99 -29.90 7.93
N ILE A 47 3.67 -29.66 7.87
CA ILE A 47 3.12 -28.37 7.44
C ILE A 47 3.46 -27.24 8.42
N TYR A 48 3.52 -27.50 9.73
CA TYR A 48 3.97 -26.50 10.70
C TYR A 48 5.44 -26.12 10.49
N GLU A 49 6.33 -27.10 10.28
CA GLU A 49 7.75 -26.82 9.97
C GLU A 49 7.91 -26.01 8.66
N VAL A 50 7.11 -26.35 7.64
CA VAL A 50 7.07 -25.62 6.38
C VAL A 50 6.61 -24.17 6.58
N THR A 51 5.59 -23.97 7.40
CA THR A 51 5.07 -22.64 7.73
C THR A 51 6.10 -21.80 8.45
N GLU A 52 6.74 -22.32 9.50
CA GLU A 52 7.74 -21.57 10.25
C GLU A 52 8.90 -21.14 9.33
N ARG A 53 9.35 -22.01 8.42
CA ARG A 53 10.33 -21.64 7.40
C ARG A 53 9.82 -20.58 6.43
N PHE A 54 8.55 -20.62 6.06
CA PHE A 54 7.95 -19.56 5.25
C PHE A 54 7.82 -18.24 6.02
N ARG A 55 7.61 -18.26 7.35
CA ARG A 55 7.66 -17.04 8.18
C ARG A 55 9.04 -16.41 8.14
N GLU A 56 10.08 -17.22 8.36
CA GLU A 56 11.45 -16.73 8.25
C GLU A 56 11.71 -16.08 6.89
N PHE A 57 11.19 -16.68 5.80
CA PHE A 57 11.27 -16.09 4.46
C PHE A 57 10.56 -14.74 4.36
N LEU A 58 9.36 -14.62 4.95
CA LEU A 58 8.59 -13.39 4.93
C LEU A 58 9.21 -12.29 5.79
N ASP A 59 9.87 -12.62 6.90
CA ASP A 59 10.62 -11.64 7.70
C ASP A 59 11.72 -10.99 6.84
N LYS A 60 12.49 -11.79 6.09
CA LYS A 60 13.52 -11.24 5.17
C LYS A 60 12.89 -10.49 4.02
N SER A 61 11.78 -11.00 3.49
CA SER A 61 11.04 -10.37 2.39
C SER A 61 10.36 -9.07 2.83
N GLY A 62 10.08 -8.89 4.13
CA GLY A 62 9.55 -7.66 4.73
C GLY A 62 10.55 -6.53 4.62
N LEU A 63 11.79 -6.76 5.03
CA LEU A 63 12.87 -5.77 4.90
C LEU A 63 13.11 -5.38 3.43
N ILE A 64 13.06 -6.36 2.52
CA ILE A 64 13.16 -6.10 1.07
C ILE A 64 11.98 -5.28 0.58
N ALA A 65 10.77 -5.56 1.07
CA ALA A 65 9.57 -4.81 0.72
C ALA A 65 9.62 -3.36 1.22
N ASN A 66 10.17 -3.10 2.41
CA ASN A 66 10.35 -1.75 2.95
C ASN A 66 11.25 -0.91 2.02
N LEU A 67 12.45 -1.40 1.71
CA LEU A 67 13.36 -0.74 0.78
C LEU A 67 12.74 -0.56 -0.62
N SER A 68 12.06 -1.59 -1.12
CA SER A 68 11.40 -1.54 -2.43
C SER A 68 10.27 -0.52 -2.48
N ALA A 69 9.48 -0.42 -1.41
CA ALA A 69 8.43 0.59 -1.27
C ALA A 69 9.05 1.99 -1.24
N TYR A 70 10.12 2.19 -0.47
CA TYR A 70 10.85 3.45 -0.45
C TYR A 70 11.38 3.86 -1.83
N VAL A 71 12.02 2.93 -2.56
CA VAL A 71 12.51 3.16 -3.94
C VAL A 71 11.36 3.50 -4.89
N ALA A 72 10.25 2.76 -4.82
CA ALA A 72 9.06 3.03 -5.64
C ALA A 72 8.46 4.41 -5.34
N LEU A 73 8.37 4.78 -4.06
CA LEU A 73 7.89 6.09 -3.63
C LEU A 73 8.81 7.21 -4.09
N CYS A 74 10.13 7.04 -4.01
CA CYS A 74 11.13 7.96 -4.59
C CYS A 74 10.92 8.15 -6.09
N LYS A 75 10.67 7.07 -6.84
CA LYS A 75 10.38 7.16 -8.27
C LYS A 75 9.10 7.95 -8.54
N VAL A 76 8.00 7.56 -7.91
CA VAL A 76 6.70 8.25 -8.03
C VAL A 76 6.87 9.72 -7.67
N TYR A 77 7.67 10.00 -6.63
CA TYR A 77 8.05 11.34 -6.25
C TYR A 77 8.70 12.11 -7.38
N SER A 78 9.80 11.61 -7.95
CA SER A 78 10.51 12.32 -9.03
C SER A 78 9.66 12.60 -10.28
N GLU A 79 8.65 11.76 -10.54
CA GLU A 79 7.75 11.94 -11.69
C GLU A 79 6.76 13.08 -11.48
N ILE A 80 6.37 13.29 -10.22
CA ILE A 80 5.37 14.27 -9.77
C ILE A 80 6.05 15.56 -9.25
N ASP A 81 7.32 15.47 -8.83
CA ASP A 81 8.10 16.58 -8.29
C ASP A 81 8.21 17.75 -9.29
N GLY A 82 8.18 18.95 -8.72
CA GLY A 82 8.02 20.23 -9.41
C GLY A 82 6.60 20.57 -9.87
N ALA A 83 5.64 19.63 -9.78
CA ALA A 83 4.23 19.91 -10.03
C ALA A 83 3.50 20.16 -8.69
N ILE A 84 3.63 19.24 -7.73
CA ILE A 84 3.10 19.41 -6.37
C ILE A 84 4.12 20.16 -5.52
N GLU A 85 3.85 21.42 -5.16
CA GLU A 85 4.79 22.31 -4.43
C GLU A 85 5.29 21.78 -3.06
N GLN A 86 4.75 20.70 -2.49
CA GLN A 86 5.07 20.26 -1.12
C GLN A 86 5.02 18.75 -0.91
N MET A 87 5.35 17.94 -1.93
CA MET A 87 5.62 16.54 -1.63
C MET A 87 6.98 16.45 -0.93
N GLU A 88 7.11 15.73 0.18
CA GLU A 88 8.41 15.35 0.77
C GLU A 88 8.35 13.88 1.19
N LEU A 89 9.36 13.09 0.83
CA LEU A 89 9.48 11.69 1.25
C LEU A 89 10.67 11.55 2.19
N HIS A 90 10.44 10.90 3.32
CA HIS A 90 11.45 10.67 4.34
C HIS A 90 11.48 9.17 4.67
N PRO A 91 12.67 8.56 4.78
CA PRO A 91 12.80 7.20 5.29
C PRO A 91 12.47 7.17 6.79
N GLU A 92 12.45 5.96 7.35
CA GLU A 92 12.33 5.74 8.78
C GLU A 92 13.35 6.60 9.58
N ASN A 93 12.97 7.04 10.79
CA ASN A 93 13.83 7.67 11.81
C ASN A 93 14.19 9.17 11.70
N ASN A 94 13.25 10.06 11.33
CA ASN A 94 13.37 11.49 11.69
C ASN A 94 12.04 12.25 11.85
N PHE A 95 11.00 11.60 12.36
CA PHE A 95 9.68 12.21 12.48
C PHE A 95 9.50 12.92 13.81
N ASN A 96 10.24 14.02 14.01
CA ASN A 96 10.11 14.86 15.20
C ASN A 96 8.67 15.38 15.43
N MET A 97 7.80 15.27 14.42
CA MET A 97 6.42 15.71 14.46
C MET A 97 5.42 14.62 14.86
N LEU A 98 5.79 13.33 14.86
CA LEU A 98 4.91 12.21 15.25
C LEU A 98 5.23 11.63 16.65
N PHE A 99 6.12 12.26 17.43
CA PHE A 99 6.53 11.80 18.77
C PHE A 99 5.41 11.49 19.76
N PHE A 100 4.18 11.98 19.52
CA PHE A 100 3.03 11.72 20.37
C PHE A 100 2.50 10.27 20.26
N THR A 101 2.78 9.55 19.17
CA THR A 101 2.41 8.13 19.03
C THR A 101 3.45 7.19 19.64
N GLY A 102 4.66 7.69 19.94
CA GLY A 102 5.78 6.88 20.42
C GLY A 102 6.31 5.88 19.37
N ARG A 103 5.96 6.06 18.09
CA ARG A 103 6.31 5.16 16.98
C ARG A 103 6.87 5.93 15.78
N THR A 104 7.67 5.23 14.99
CA THR A 104 8.27 5.71 13.73
C THR A 104 7.66 4.89 12.60
N PRO A 105 6.97 5.49 11.61
CA PRO A 105 6.48 4.76 10.45
C PRO A 105 7.62 4.35 9.51
N ASP A 106 7.40 3.29 8.71
CA ASP A 106 8.36 2.76 7.72
C ASP A 106 8.78 3.85 6.70
N ALA A 107 7.86 4.74 6.33
CA ALA A 107 8.15 5.97 5.58
C ALA A 107 7.11 7.07 5.86
N MET A 108 7.33 8.28 5.36
CA MET A 108 6.33 9.34 5.42
C MET A 108 6.30 10.16 4.14
N ILE A 109 5.10 10.37 3.60
CA ILE A 109 4.84 11.36 2.55
C ILE A 109 4.19 12.59 3.18
N ARG A 110 4.76 13.75 2.90
CA ARG A 110 4.13 15.03 3.14
C ARG A 110 3.36 15.45 1.90
N PHE A 111 2.11 15.86 2.05
CA PHE A 111 1.40 16.66 1.04
C PHE A 111 1.20 18.07 1.60
N PRO A 112 0.86 19.09 0.80
CA PRO A 112 0.63 20.42 1.35
C PRO A 112 -0.39 20.43 2.52
N GLY A 113 0.07 20.81 3.71
CA GLY A 113 -0.75 20.83 4.93
C GLY A 113 -1.09 19.48 5.56
N GLU A 114 -0.57 18.35 5.07
CA GLU A 114 -0.89 17.00 5.57
C GLU A 114 0.34 16.09 5.68
N TYR A 115 0.32 15.21 6.67
CA TYR A 115 1.34 14.18 6.89
C TYR A 115 0.71 12.80 6.75
N ASN A 116 1.31 11.96 5.92
CA ASN A 116 0.77 10.66 5.54
C ASN A 116 1.84 9.62 5.89
N PRO A 117 1.79 9.06 7.10
CA PRO A 117 2.69 7.99 7.48
C PRO A 117 2.41 6.76 6.62
N ILE A 118 3.45 5.97 6.35
CA ILE A 118 3.40 4.81 5.48
C ILE A 118 3.87 3.60 6.26
N GLU A 119 3.07 2.55 6.18
CA GLU A 119 3.33 1.27 6.79
C GLU A 119 3.39 0.21 5.69
N VAL A 120 4.44 -0.58 5.68
CA VAL A 120 4.69 -1.65 4.70
C VAL A 120 4.53 -3.01 5.39
N TYR A 121 3.73 -3.89 4.80
CA TYR A 121 3.42 -5.21 5.36
C TYR A 121 3.57 -6.32 4.34
N ASN A 122 4.53 -7.21 4.59
CA ASN A 122 4.76 -8.41 3.77
C ASN A 122 4.63 -9.71 4.58
N GLY A 123 3.83 -9.68 5.66
CA GLY A 123 3.72 -10.80 6.61
C GLY A 123 2.87 -11.99 6.14
N THR A 124 2.77 -12.99 7.02
CA THR A 124 2.20 -14.32 6.75
C THR A 124 0.69 -14.32 6.60
N ASP A 125 0.03 -13.47 7.36
CA ASP A 125 -1.41 -13.39 7.35
C ASP A 125 -1.85 -12.49 6.21
N PHE A 126 -3.05 -12.76 5.71
CA PHE A 126 -3.78 -11.64 5.17
C PHE A 126 -4.06 -10.67 6.31
N LEU A 127 -4.12 -9.38 6.02
CA LEU A 127 -4.72 -8.46 6.97
C LEU A 127 -6.24 -8.71 6.95
N ASN A 128 -6.67 -9.68 7.76
CA ASN A 128 -8.05 -10.16 7.92
C ASN A 128 -8.52 -10.04 9.37
N GLU A 129 -7.59 -9.86 10.29
CA GLU A 129 -7.83 -9.73 11.72
C GLU A 129 -7.05 -8.53 12.26
N ARG A 130 -7.36 -8.10 13.49
CA ARG A 130 -6.55 -7.09 14.18
C ARG A 130 -5.15 -7.65 14.44
N THR A 131 -4.22 -7.31 13.56
CA THR A 131 -2.79 -7.59 13.67
C THR A 131 -2.06 -6.42 14.34
N ASP A 132 -0.81 -6.63 14.73
CA ASP A 132 0.06 -5.54 15.19
C ASP A 132 0.13 -4.38 14.17
N LYS A 133 0.05 -4.69 12.86
CA LYS A 133 0.04 -3.68 11.79
C LYS A 133 -1.27 -2.90 11.73
N TYR A 134 -2.41 -3.54 12.02
CA TYR A 134 -3.67 -2.82 12.21
C TYR A 134 -3.57 -1.85 13.39
N ASP A 135 -3.05 -2.30 14.54
CA ASP A 135 -2.89 -1.43 15.71
C ASP A 135 -1.90 -0.27 15.43
N GLN A 136 -0.82 -0.52 14.67
CA GLN A 136 0.09 0.53 14.17
C GLN A 136 -0.63 1.57 13.32
N LEU A 137 -1.44 1.15 12.34
CA LEU A 137 -2.22 2.06 11.53
C LEU A 137 -3.22 2.87 12.36
N MET A 138 -3.84 2.25 13.37
CA MET A 138 -4.79 2.93 14.25
C MET A 138 -4.11 3.99 15.11
N ASP A 139 -2.96 3.68 15.71
CA ASP A 139 -2.14 4.63 16.47
C ASP A 139 -1.75 5.85 15.63
N LEU A 140 -1.59 5.67 14.32
CA LEU A 140 -1.27 6.72 13.36
C LEU A 140 -2.50 7.44 12.80
N SER A 141 -3.68 6.81 12.81
CA SER A 141 -4.93 7.36 12.27
C SER A 141 -5.75 8.17 13.28
N ASP A 142 -5.49 8.02 14.58
CA ASP A 142 -6.31 8.62 15.63
C ASP A 142 -5.93 10.08 15.93
N SER A 143 -6.92 10.97 15.78
CA SER A 143 -6.91 12.30 16.40
C SER A 143 -8.34 12.66 16.87
N GLU A 144 -8.60 12.54 18.16
CA GLU A 144 -9.55 13.44 18.85
C GLU A 144 -8.83 14.64 19.53
N ASP A 145 -7.50 14.58 19.72
CA ASP A 145 -6.77 15.54 20.58
C ASP A 145 -5.48 16.16 19.98
N TYR A 146 -5.16 15.95 18.69
CA TYR A 146 -3.93 16.50 18.10
C TYR A 146 -4.14 17.30 16.81
N HIS A 147 -3.37 18.37 16.64
CA HIS A 147 -3.47 19.37 15.57
C HIS A 147 -2.99 18.89 14.18
N ILE A 148 -2.89 17.59 13.92
CA ILE A 148 -2.37 17.05 12.66
C ILE A 148 -3.36 16.01 12.11
N GLU A 149 -4.01 16.35 11.00
CA GLU A 149 -4.76 15.37 10.21
C GLU A 149 -3.75 14.40 9.58
N SER A 150 -3.79 13.14 10.00
CA SER A 150 -3.02 12.03 9.42
C SER A 150 -3.95 11.11 8.63
N SER A 151 -3.45 10.62 7.50
CA SER A 151 -4.15 9.66 6.65
C SER A 151 -3.14 8.60 6.24
N PRO A 152 -2.97 7.55 7.07
CA PRO A 152 -1.96 6.54 6.85
C PRO A 152 -2.13 5.82 5.51
N ILE A 153 -1.01 5.39 4.92
CA ILE A 153 -0.99 4.53 3.75
C ILE A 153 -0.42 3.18 4.18
N LEU A 154 -1.16 2.11 3.88
CA LEU A 154 -0.70 0.74 4.04
C LEU A 154 -0.29 0.19 2.67
N ILE A 155 0.98 -0.17 2.49
CA ILE A 155 1.45 -0.93 1.34
C ILE A 155 1.61 -2.37 1.78
N ASN A 156 0.86 -3.29 1.19
CA ASN A 156 0.86 -4.68 1.62
C ASN A 156 0.89 -5.63 0.44
N ARG A 157 1.22 -6.89 0.69
CA ARG A 157 1.06 -7.92 -0.35
C ARG A 157 -0.42 -8.19 -0.66
N ARG A 158 -1.30 -8.25 0.36
CA ARG A 158 -2.72 -8.58 0.19
C ARG A 158 -3.53 -8.27 1.45
N SER A 159 -4.77 -7.81 1.28
CA SER A 159 -5.76 -7.72 2.36
C SER A 159 -7.17 -8.09 1.89
N GLU A 160 -8.03 -8.55 2.80
CA GLU A 160 -9.42 -8.86 2.47
C GLU A 160 -10.24 -7.59 2.23
N LYS A 161 -11.31 -7.73 1.45
CA LYS A 161 -12.20 -6.61 1.14
C LYS A 161 -12.80 -6.01 2.43
N GLU A 162 -13.28 -6.84 3.35
CA GLU A 162 -13.90 -6.37 4.60
C GLU A 162 -12.91 -5.54 5.44
N PHE A 163 -11.65 -5.97 5.53
CA PHE A 163 -10.60 -5.22 6.21
C PHE A 163 -10.28 -3.89 5.50
N LYS A 164 -10.21 -3.89 4.17
CA LYS A 164 -10.03 -2.65 3.39
C LYS A 164 -11.19 -1.70 3.62
N ASP A 165 -12.42 -2.20 3.61
CA ASP A 165 -13.61 -1.40 3.83
C ASP A 165 -13.55 -0.75 5.24
N GLU A 166 -13.14 -1.50 6.28
CA GLU A 166 -12.91 -0.97 7.63
C GLU A 166 -11.81 0.11 7.67
N LEU A 167 -10.68 -0.11 6.98
CA LEU A 167 -9.59 0.86 6.90
C LEU A 167 -9.98 2.14 6.13
N LEU A 168 -10.78 2.00 5.07
CA LEU A 168 -11.29 3.14 4.30
C LEU A 168 -12.20 4.03 5.14
N GLU A 169 -13.05 3.45 6.00
CA GLU A 169 -13.84 4.21 6.98
C GLU A 169 -12.98 5.03 7.96
N ARG A 170 -11.72 4.63 8.15
CA ARG A 170 -10.72 5.28 9.01
C ARG A 170 -9.78 6.21 8.25
N ASN A 171 -10.08 6.55 7.00
CA ASN A 171 -9.26 7.43 6.18
C ASN A 171 -7.83 6.88 5.96
N VAL A 172 -7.70 5.55 5.90
CA VAL A 172 -6.45 4.85 5.54
C VAL A 172 -6.52 4.42 4.08
N VAL A 173 -5.45 4.65 3.32
CA VAL A 173 -5.33 4.16 1.94
C VAL A 173 -4.57 2.84 1.92
N VAL A 174 -5.15 1.84 1.26
CA VAL A 174 -4.54 0.51 1.10
C VAL A 174 -4.04 0.32 -0.33
N ILE A 175 -2.75 -0.03 -0.45
CA ILE A 175 -2.06 -0.37 -1.68
C ILE A 175 -1.70 -1.86 -1.63
N ASP A 176 -2.59 -2.67 -2.18
CA ASP A 176 -2.40 -4.10 -2.32
C ASP A 176 -1.49 -4.36 -3.52
N THR A 177 -0.27 -4.80 -3.29
CA THR A 177 0.73 -4.99 -4.34
C THR A 177 0.62 -6.37 -5.01
N ASP A 178 0.06 -7.39 -4.35
CA ASP A 178 0.11 -8.82 -4.72
C ASP A 178 1.52 -9.43 -4.76
N TYR A 179 2.55 -8.69 -4.35
CA TYR A 179 3.95 -9.10 -4.48
C TYR A 179 4.57 -9.45 -3.13
N ILE A 180 5.23 -10.61 -3.07
CA ILE A 180 6.25 -10.92 -2.06
C ILE A 180 7.59 -10.75 -2.75
N LEU A 181 8.34 -9.70 -2.41
CA LEU A 181 9.63 -9.41 -3.02
C LEU A 181 10.75 -10.16 -2.31
N ALA A 182 11.66 -10.78 -3.07
CA ALA A 182 12.79 -11.51 -2.51
C ALA A 182 14.04 -11.41 -3.39
N TYR A 183 15.23 -11.59 -2.82
CA TYR A 183 16.44 -11.83 -3.60
C TYR A 183 16.57 -13.31 -3.97
N SER A 184 17.21 -13.63 -5.11
CA SER A 184 17.36 -15.01 -5.58
C SER A 184 18.04 -15.93 -4.57
N ASP A 185 19.03 -15.44 -3.80
CA ASP A 185 19.73 -16.21 -2.78
C ASP A 185 18.90 -16.45 -1.51
N ILE A 186 17.94 -15.57 -1.21
CA ILE A 186 16.95 -15.78 -0.15
C ILE A 186 15.87 -16.74 -0.64
N HIS A 187 15.25 -16.46 -1.79
CA HIS A 187 14.17 -17.29 -2.34
C HIS A 187 14.61 -18.75 -2.52
N SER A 188 15.80 -18.99 -3.08
CA SER A 188 16.31 -20.36 -3.27
C SER A 188 16.48 -21.17 -1.97
N ARG A 189 16.65 -20.52 -0.80
CA ARG A 189 16.74 -21.20 0.50
C ARG A 189 15.37 -21.65 1.05
N TYR A 190 14.30 -21.04 0.56
CA TYR A 190 12.93 -21.24 1.04
C TYR A 190 11.97 -21.69 -0.07
N GLU A 191 12.49 -21.98 -1.26
CA GLU A 191 11.71 -22.33 -2.46
C GLU A 191 10.80 -23.54 -2.22
N ASP A 192 11.24 -24.51 -1.43
CA ASP A 192 10.44 -25.68 -1.09
C ASP A 192 9.23 -25.33 -0.22
N ALA A 193 9.40 -24.44 0.77
CA ALA A 193 8.31 -23.95 1.60
C ALA A 193 7.30 -23.11 0.79
N VAL A 194 7.82 -22.19 -0.04
CA VAL A 194 7.04 -21.35 -0.96
C VAL A 194 6.20 -22.20 -1.92
N LYS A 195 6.78 -23.26 -2.49
CA LYS A 195 6.06 -24.20 -3.37
C LYS A 195 5.02 -25.01 -2.60
N ARG A 196 5.37 -25.48 -1.40
CA ARG A 196 4.49 -26.33 -0.59
C ARG A 196 3.23 -25.59 -0.14
N LEU A 197 3.35 -24.29 0.18
CA LEU A 197 2.22 -23.42 0.54
C LEU A 197 1.51 -22.79 -0.68
N ASN A 198 1.90 -23.17 -1.90
CA ASN A 198 1.29 -22.70 -3.15
C ASN A 198 1.30 -21.16 -3.32
N VAL A 199 2.36 -20.49 -2.84
CA VAL A 199 2.52 -19.02 -2.93
C VAL A 199 3.58 -18.60 -3.94
N ASN A 200 4.17 -19.53 -4.68
CA ASN A 200 5.22 -19.26 -5.68
C ASN A 200 4.81 -18.24 -6.74
N SER A 201 3.52 -18.16 -7.11
CA SER A 201 3.05 -17.16 -8.08
C SER A 201 3.06 -15.73 -7.55
N LEU A 202 3.19 -15.55 -6.24
CA LEU A 202 3.24 -14.26 -5.57
C LEU A 202 4.68 -13.82 -5.28
N VAL A 203 5.65 -14.73 -5.35
CA VAL A 203 7.06 -14.41 -5.08
C VAL A 203 7.70 -13.86 -6.34
N HIS A 204 8.26 -12.65 -6.22
CA HIS A 204 8.96 -11.98 -7.29
C HIS A 204 10.40 -11.69 -6.89
N GLU A 205 11.32 -12.27 -7.65
CA GLU A 205 12.73 -12.02 -7.45
C GLU A 205 13.11 -10.63 -7.98
N VAL A 206 13.73 -9.84 -7.12
CA VAL A 206 14.34 -8.54 -7.47
C VAL A 206 15.85 -8.62 -7.24
N PRO A 207 16.66 -7.87 -7.99
CA PRO A 207 18.07 -7.67 -7.63
C PRO A 207 18.18 -6.77 -6.39
N ARG A 208 19.36 -6.75 -5.78
CA ARG A 208 19.71 -5.73 -4.78
C ARG A 208 19.76 -4.35 -5.44
N PHE A 209 19.56 -3.30 -4.66
CA PHE A 209 19.60 -1.92 -5.15
C PHE A 209 21.00 -1.34 -5.00
N GLU A 210 21.48 -0.59 -5.97
CA GLU A 210 22.72 0.18 -5.90
C GLU A 210 22.45 1.55 -5.27
N ALA A 211 23.28 1.94 -4.31
CA ALA A 211 23.21 3.24 -3.66
C ALA A 211 23.95 4.32 -4.45
N ALA A 212 23.81 5.58 -4.01
CA ALA A 212 24.50 6.74 -4.58
C ALA A 212 26.03 6.58 -4.70
N ASN A 213 26.63 5.83 -3.78
CA ASN A 213 28.07 5.62 -3.70
C ASN A 213 28.56 4.40 -4.52
N GLY A 214 27.65 3.67 -5.17
CA GLY A 214 27.90 2.45 -5.93
C GLY A 214 27.91 1.16 -5.10
N ASP A 215 27.61 1.23 -3.81
CA ASP A 215 27.47 0.05 -2.96
C ASP A 215 26.12 -0.62 -3.17
N MET A 216 26.08 -1.95 -3.12
CA MET A 216 24.82 -2.69 -3.13
C MET A 216 24.21 -2.66 -1.74
N ILE A 217 22.99 -2.14 -1.63
CA ILE A 217 22.18 -2.11 -0.42
C ILE A 217 21.10 -3.18 -0.54
N ASP A 218 20.87 -3.89 0.55
CA ASP A 218 19.73 -4.77 0.71
C ASP A 218 18.78 -4.32 1.84
N GLY A 219 17.66 -5.04 2.02
CA GLY A 219 16.69 -4.71 3.06
C GLY A 219 17.26 -4.72 4.48
N TYR A 220 18.28 -5.53 4.75
CA TYR A 220 18.96 -5.53 6.06
C TYR A 220 19.87 -4.32 6.21
N ASP A 221 20.58 -3.92 5.15
CA ASP A 221 21.42 -2.71 5.20
C ASP A 221 20.58 -1.45 5.44
N TYR A 222 19.33 -1.44 4.92
CA TYR A 222 18.31 -0.42 5.21
C TYR A 222 17.94 -0.41 6.71
N ASP A 223 17.55 -1.57 7.27
CA ASP A 223 17.13 -1.75 8.67
C ASP A 223 18.29 -1.53 9.70
N VAL A 224 19.52 -1.93 9.36
CA VAL A 224 20.71 -1.76 10.23
C VAL A 224 21.17 -0.29 10.31
N SER A 225 20.80 0.54 9.34
CA SER A 225 20.98 1.99 9.45
C SER A 225 20.14 2.60 10.61
N GLU A 226 19.19 1.83 11.13
CA GLU A 226 18.16 2.25 12.09
C GLU A 226 18.41 1.71 13.51
N ASP A 227 18.79 0.43 13.68
CA ASP A 227 18.80 -0.25 14.99
C ASP A 227 20.07 -0.05 15.85
N GLY A 228 21.01 0.76 15.35
CA GLY A 228 22.17 1.16 16.13
C GLY A 228 23.17 0.04 16.39
N ASP A 229 23.67 -0.59 15.32
CA ASP A 229 25.00 -1.17 15.45
C ASP A 229 26.00 -0.02 15.65
N HIS A 230 26.81 -0.12 16.71
CA HIS A 230 27.69 0.97 17.17
C HIS A 230 28.87 1.26 16.23
N ASP A 231 28.94 0.57 15.09
CA ASP A 231 30.05 0.61 14.15
C ASP A 231 29.93 1.73 13.09
N TYR A 232 28.76 2.36 12.93
CA TYR A 232 28.55 3.47 11.97
C TYR A 232 28.14 4.77 12.65
N SER A 233 28.73 5.89 12.22
CA SER A 233 28.43 7.24 12.72
C SER A 233 27.10 7.79 12.17
N ASP A 234 26.46 8.72 12.89
CA ASP A 234 25.19 9.35 12.45
C ASP A 234 25.27 10.00 11.06
N ALA A 235 26.47 10.42 10.64
CA ALA A 235 26.73 10.95 9.29
C ALA A 235 26.78 9.84 8.23
N GLU A 236 27.33 8.67 8.55
CA GLU A 236 27.35 7.48 7.67
C GLU A 236 25.93 6.88 7.54
N ARG A 237 25.12 6.95 8.60
CA ARG A 237 23.70 6.54 8.58
C ARG A 237 22.85 7.37 7.60
N MET A 238 23.10 8.68 7.51
CA MET A 238 22.40 9.56 6.55
C MET A 238 23.06 9.63 5.16
N ASP A 239 24.23 9.01 4.97
CA ASP A 239 24.92 8.95 3.68
C ASP A 239 24.52 7.71 2.85
N ALA A 240 23.97 6.66 3.45
CA ALA A 240 23.61 5.42 2.76
C ALA A 240 22.35 5.54 1.88
N LEU A 241 21.36 6.34 2.32
CA LEU A 241 20.07 6.50 1.63
C LEU A 241 19.75 7.99 1.49
N ARG A 242 19.94 8.52 0.28
CA ARG A 242 19.52 9.87 -0.09
C ARG A 242 18.35 9.84 -1.09
N PRO A 243 17.45 10.84 -1.07
CA PRO A 243 16.29 10.95 -1.96
C PRO A 243 16.61 10.94 -3.49
N PRO A 244 15.59 10.98 -4.39
CA PRO A 244 15.38 10.10 -5.54
C PRO A 244 16.47 9.93 -6.61
N GLU A 245 17.24 10.96 -7.01
CA GLU A 245 18.09 10.85 -8.22
C GLU A 245 19.09 9.70 -8.14
N ASP A 246 19.58 9.40 -6.94
CA ASP A 246 20.66 8.43 -6.72
C ASP A 246 20.18 6.98 -6.57
N MET A 247 18.88 6.73 -6.38
CA MET A 247 18.30 5.38 -6.26
C MET A 247 17.39 5.00 -7.44
N ILE A 248 17.13 5.94 -8.35
CA ILE A 248 16.24 5.75 -9.50
C ILE A 248 16.81 4.76 -10.54
N SER A 249 18.13 4.55 -10.60
CA SER A 249 18.74 3.68 -11.63
C SER A 249 18.25 2.25 -11.59
N ASP A 250 17.90 1.75 -10.40
CA ASP A 250 17.44 0.37 -10.19
C ASP A 250 15.94 0.24 -9.98
N VAL A 251 15.16 1.34 -10.11
CA VAL A 251 13.71 1.27 -9.98
C VAL A 251 13.07 0.40 -11.07
N ASP A 252 13.69 0.34 -12.25
CA ASP A 252 13.23 -0.49 -13.37
C ASP A 252 13.37 -2.00 -13.07
N ASN A 253 14.01 -2.36 -11.95
CA ASN A 253 14.07 -3.73 -11.46
C ASN A 253 12.81 -4.15 -10.68
N LEU A 254 11.98 -3.20 -10.25
CA LEU A 254 10.70 -3.49 -9.61
C LEU A 254 9.65 -3.91 -10.65
N PRO A 255 8.69 -4.79 -10.31
CA PRO A 255 7.61 -5.13 -11.23
C PRO A 255 6.82 -3.88 -11.66
N ASP A 256 6.57 -3.73 -12.96
CA ASP A 256 5.80 -2.60 -13.52
C ASP A 256 4.47 -2.37 -12.81
N ASP A 257 3.75 -3.44 -12.50
CA ASP A 257 2.44 -3.34 -11.86
C ASP A 257 2.55 -2.97 -10.37
N TYR A 258 3.64 -3.35 -9.68
CA TYR A 258 3.95 -2.85 -8.34
C TYR A 258 4.07 -1.32 -8.38
N LEU A 259 4.90 -0.79 -9.30
CA LEU A 259 5.10 0.64 -9.46
C LEU A 259 3.80 1.38 -9.83
N LYS A 260 3.01 0.84 -10.75
CA LYS A 260 1.73 1.45 -11.15
C LYS A 260 0.71 1.51 -10.01
N ARG A 261 0.68 0.50 -9.13
CA ARG A 261 -0.22 0.47 -7.97
C ARG A 261 0.22 1.43 -6.87
N VAL A 262 1.53 1.46 -6.56
CA VAL A 262 2.11 2.45 -5.63
C VAL A 262 1.81 3.86 -6.14
N ARG A 263 2.03 4.11 -7.45
CA ARG A 263 1.68 5.38 -8.10
C ARG A 263 0.20 5.71 -7.97
N GLY A 264 -0.68 4.75 -8.23
CA GLY A 264 -2.13 4.92 -8.11
C GLY A 264 -2.57 5.26 -6.69
N GLY A 265 -1.98 4.63 -5.67
CA GLY A 265 -2.27 4.92 -4.27
C GLY A 265 -1.79 6.32 -3.84
N VAL A 266 -0.57 6.71 -4.21
CA VAL A 266 -0.06 8.07 -3.95
C VAL A 266 -0.91 9.13 -4.65
N GLN A 267 -1.27 8.92 -5.91
CA GLN A 267 -2.12 9.84 -6.66
C GLN A 267 -3.54 9.91 -6.09
N LEU A 268 -4.13 8.78 -5.69
CA LEU A 268 -5.43 8.75 -5.03
C LEU A 268 -5.39 9.50 -3.69
N GLN A 269 -4.32 9.32 -2.91
CA GLN A 269 -4.11 10.07 -1.67
C GLN A 269 -4.02 11.57 -1.91
N TYR A 270 -3.33 12.00 -2.97
CA TYR A 270 -3.34 13.40 -3.39
C TYR A 270 -4.76 13.91 -3.67
N VAL A 271 -5.58 13.17 -4.42
CA VAL A 271 -6.97 13.55 -4.71
C VAL A 271 -7.80 13.67 -3.42
N TYR A 272 -7.57 12.79 -2.44
CA TYR A 272 -8.20 12.90 -1.13
C TYR A 272 -7.78 14.17 -0.37
N THR A 273 -6.53 14.61 -0.50
CA THR A 273 -6.07 15.88 0.13
C THR A 273 -6.83 17.10 -0.40
N LEU A 274 -7.30 17.09 -1.66
CA LEU A 274 -8.06 18.21 -2.23
C LEU A 274 -9.35 18.47 -1.46
N TYR A 275 -10.05 17.41 -1.05
CA TYR A 275 -11.28 17.51 -0.26
C TYR A 275 -11.01 18.02 1.17
N ARG A 276 -9.96 17.52 1.83
CA ARG A 276 -9.59 17.95 3.19
C ARG A 276 -9.19 19.42 3.23
N ARG A 277 -8.47 19.91 2.21
CA ARG A 277 -8.15 21.33 2.05
C ARG A 277 -9.33 22.23 1.72
N ALA A 278 -10.45 21.70 1.23
CA ALA A 278 -11.62 22.51 0.92
C ALA A 278 -12.32 22.94 2.24
N THR A 279 -11.87 24.06 2.81
CA THR A 279 -12.18 24.54 4.17
C THR A 279 -13.65 24.84 4.47
N ASN A 280 -14.53 24.82 3.47
CA ASN A 280 -15.95 25.11 3.61
C ASN A 280 -16.79 23.86 3.27
N SER A 281 -17.44 23.29 4.30
CA SER A 281 -18.19 22.03 4.24
C SER A 281 -19.34 22.01 3.22
N THR A 282 -19.82 23.17 2.77
CA THR A 282 -20.92 23.31 1.79
C THR A 282 -20.50 24.07 0.52
N SER A 283 -19.20 24.24 0.29
CA SER A 283 -18.71 24.91 -0.92
C SER A 283 -18.86 24.02 -2.15
N THR A 284 -19.11 24.64 -3.30
CA THR A 284 -19.08 23.98 -4.62
C THR A 284 -17.77 23.22 -4.82
N ARG A 285 -16.64 23.80 -4.38
CA ARG A 285 -15.33 23.15 -4.43
C ARG A 285 -15.28 21.83 -3.67
N ARG A 286 -15.81 21.79 -2.44
CA ARG A 286 -15.82 20.56 -1.63
C ARG A 286 -16.68 19.47 -2.27
N ALA A 287 -17.85 19.83 -2.81
CA ALA A 287 -18.68 18.91 -3.57
C ALA A 287 -17.95 18.39 -4.82
N ALA A 288 -17.29 19.28 -5.56
CA ALA A 288 -16.51 18.92 -6.75
C ALA A 288 -15.34 17.99 -6.42
N THR A 289 -14.69 18.15 -5.26
CA THR A 289 -13.63 17.22 -4.83
C THR A 289 -14.15 15.82 -4.53
N LEU A 290 -15.39 15.65 -4.05
CA LEU A 290 -16.00 14.32 -3.89
C LEU A 290 -16.29 13.67 -5.25
N VAL A 291 -16.84 14.44 -6.19
CA VAL A 291 -17.03 14.01 -7.59
C VAL A 291 -15.69 13.58 -8.22
N MET A 292 -14.62 14.34 -7.95
CA MET A 292 -13.29 14.01 -8.47
C MET A 292 -12.67 12.77 -7.82
N GLN A 293 -12.98 12.47 -6.56
CA GLN A 293 -12.56 11.22 -5.93
C GLN A 293 -13.18 10.01 -6.62
N GLU A 294 -14.49 10.04 -6.87
CA GLU A 294 -15.18 8.96 -7.59
C GLU A 294 -14.74 8.87 -9.06
N THR A 295 -14.63 10.02 -9.73
CA THR A 295 -14.09 10.11 -11.10
C THR A 295 -12.71 9.46 -11.17
N TYR A 296 -11.80 9.79 -10.25
CA TYR A 296 -10.43 9.27 -10.23
C TYR A 296 -10.39 7.75 -9.96
N ASN A 297 -11.19 7.28 -8.99
CA ASN A 297 -11.35 5.87 -8.70
C ASN A 297 -11.82 5.08 -9.94
N ASN A 298 -12.79 5.61 -10.68
CA ASN A 298 -13.34 4.98 -11.87
C ASN A 298 -12.32 4.87 -13.00
N ILE A 299 -11.59 5.94 -13.28
CA ILE A 299 -10.57 5.92 -14.36
C ILE A 299 -9.35 5.06 -13.98
N LEU A 300 -9.00 4.94 -12.70
CA LEU A 300 -7.97 4.01 -12.22
C LEU A 300 -8.33 2.54 -12.51
N ARG A 301 -9.64 2.22 -12.52
CA ARG A 301 -10.17 0.88 -12.82
C ARG A 301 -10.41 0.63 -14.31
N ALA A 302 -10.64 1.68 -15.09
CA ALA A 302 -11.03 1.58 -16.50
C ALA A 302 -9.97 0.95 -17.42
N ASN A 303 -8.71 0.84 -16.97
CA ASN A 303 -7.55 0.31 -17.71
C ASN A 303 -7.30 0.99 -19.08
N THR A 304 -8.04 2.05 -19.42
CA THR A 304 -8.04 2.75 -20.69
C THR A 304 -8.48 4.20 -20.47
N ALA A 305 -8.12 5.10 -21.40
CA ALA A 305 -8.52 6.50 -21.32
C ALA A 305 -10.02 6.68 -21.59
N VAL A 306 -10.68 7.43 -20.70
CA VAL A 306 -12.13 7.67 -20.70
C VAL A 306 -12.40 9.08 -21.22
N ASP A 307 -13.51 9.28 -21.91
CA ASP A 307 -13.95 10.62 -22.30
C ASP A 307 -14.19 11.51 -21.08
N ARG A 308 -13.69 12.75 -21.09
CA ARG A 308 -13.68 13.65 -19.92
C ARG A 308 -15.09 13.91 -19.38
N ASP A 309 -16.03 14.26 -20.26
CA ASP A 309 -17.41 14.53 -19.87
C ASP A 309 -18.06 13.28 -19.29
N THR A 310 -17.84 12.13 -19.93
CA THR A 310 -18.35 10.83 -19.46
C THR A 310 -17.81 10.51 -18.06
N ALA A 311 -16.50 10.66 -17.85
CA ALA A 311 -15.87 10.37 -16.57
C ALA A 311 -16.41 11.25 -15.44
N LEU A 312 -16.61 12.55 -15.69
CA LEU A 312 -17.17 13.48 -14.71
C LEU A 312 -18.65 13.20 -14.40
N GLN A 313 -19.43 12.76 -15.39
CA GLN A 313 -20.82 12.35 -15.15
C GLN A 313 -20.89 11.06 -14.34
N ASP A 314 -20.10 10.05 -14.68
CA ASP A 314 -20.03 8.79 -13.93
C ASP A 314 -19.60 9.06 -12.48
N GLY A 315 -18.58 9.90 -12.27
CA GLY A 315 -18.15 10.30 -10.93
C GLY A 315 -19.18 11.13 -10.15
N TRP A 316 -20.02 11.92 -10.83
CA TRP A 316 -21.14 12.59 -10.17
C TRP A 316 -22.19 11.58 -9.72
N ASP A 317 -22.59 10.67 -10.61
CA ASP A 317 -23.65 9.71 -10.33
C ASP A 317 -23.25 8.83 -9.12
N ASP A 318 -21.99 8.37 -9.07
CA ASP A 318 -21.46 7.63 -7.92
C ASP A 318 -21.37 8.47 -6.63
N ALA A 319 -20.96 9.74 -6.72
CA ALA A 319 -20.87 10.62 -5.56
C ALA A 319 -22.26 11.00 -5.01
N GLU A 320 -23.24 11.24 -5.87
CA GLU A 320 -24.62 11.57 -5.50
C GLU A 320 -25.30 10.40 -4.76
N ASP A 321 -25.01 9.15 -5.17
CA ASP A 321 -25.46 7.94 -4.50
C ASP A 321 -24.86 7.77 -3.10
N GLN A 322 -23.62 8.20 -2.90
CA GLN A 322 -22.94 8.11 -1.60
C GLN A 322 -23.26 9.28 -0.65
N TYR A 323 -23.48 10.47 -1.19
CA TYR A 323 -23.58 11.72 -0.43
C TYR A 323 -24.90 12.45 -0.70
N ASP A 324 -25.97 12.05 -0.01
CA ASP A 324 -27.33 12.59 -0.15
C ASP A 324 -27.43 14.12 -0.24
N TRP A 325 -26.57 14.85 0.47
CA TRP A 325 -26.59 16.32 0.50
C TRP A 325 -26.21 16.97 -0.84
N LEU A 326 -25.52 16.25 -1.74
CA LEU A 326 -25.19 16.72 -3.08
C LEU A 326 -26.45 16.96 -3.95
N ASN A 327 -27.51 16.17 -3.74
CA ASN A 327 -28.81 16.32 -4.43
C ASN A 327 -29.46 17.70 -4.21
N GLN A 328 -29.01 18.45 -3.20
CA GLN A 328 -29.53 19.78 -2.86
C GLN A 328 -28.75 20.92 -3.53
N MET A 329 -27.64 20.59 -4.20
CA MET A 329 -26.75 21.56 -4.84
C MET A 329 -26.99 21.63 -6.36
N ASN A 330 -26.36 22.62 -7.01
CA ASN A 330 -26.44 22.75 -8.45
C ASN A 330 -25.40 21.84 -9.12
N LYS A 331 -25.86 20.72 -9.72
CA LYS A 331 -25.03 19.77 -10.47
C LYS A 331 -24.13 20.44 -11.51
N SER A 332 -24.66 21.35 -12.32
CA SER A 332 -23.87 22.03 -13.37
C SER A 332 -22.67 22.77 -12.79
N ASN A 333 -22.89 23.56 -11.73
CA ASN A 333 -21.80 24.31 -11.10
C ASN A 333 -20.74 23.39 -10.46
N ILE A 334 -21.14 22.23 -9.96
CA ILE A 334 -20.22 21.26 -9.36
C ILE A 334 -19.42 20.54 -10.42
N ILE A 335 -20.05 20.12 -11.51
CA ILE A 335 -19.36 19.53 -12.67
C ILE A 335 -18.38 20.54 -13.28
N ASP A 336 -18.79 21.80 -13.48
CA ASP A 336 -17.89 22.86 -13.98
C ASP A 336 -16.68 23.06 -13.06
N GLU A 337 -16.87 22.96 -11.74
CA GLU A 337 -15.77 23.07 -10.79
C GLU A 337 -14.90 21.80 -10.74
N ALA A 338 -15.49 20.62 -10.90
CA ALA A 338 -14.75 19.37 -11.03
C ALA A 338 -13.91 19.35 -12.32
N ASP A 339 -14.44 19.94 -13.39
CA ASP A 339 -13.73 20.16 -14.64
C ASP A 339 -12.51 21.07 -14.45
N ASN A 340 -12.63 22.14 -13.67
CA ASN A 340 -11.47 22.96 -13.28
C ASN A 340 -10.43 22.14 -12.49
N ILE A 341 -10.87 21.23 -11.61
CA ILE A 341 -9.96 20.33 -10.88
C ILE A 341 -9.26 19.35 -11.83
N VAL A 342 -9.89 18.89 -12.91
CA VAL A 342 -9.23 18.06 -13.93
C VAL A 342 -8.04 18.79 -14.54
N ASP A 343 -8.19 20.08 -14.87
CA ASP A 343 -7.10 20.89 -15.41
C ASP A 343 -5.97 21.05 -14.39
N GLU A 344 -6.30 21.32 -13.12
CA GLU A 344 -5.31 21.35 -12.03
C GLU A 344 -4.57 20.01 -11.91
N MET A 345 -5.29 18.88 -11.93
CA MET A 345 -4.72 17.54 -11.84
C MET A 345 -3.86 17.17 -13.06
N GLU A 346 -4.13 17.76 -14.24
CA GLU A 346 -3.26 17.63 -15.40
C GLU A 346 -1.95 18.42 -15.22
N GLU A 347 -2.03 19.67 -14.75
CA GLU A 347 -0.86 20.51 -14.45
C GLU A 347 0.04 19.84 -13.39
N GLU A 348 -0.59 19.24 -12.38
CA GLU A 348 0.01 18.52 -11.26
C GLU A 348 0.53 17.12 -11.66
N LYS A 349 0.42 16.76 -12.95
CA LYS A 349 0.86 15.48 -13.51
C LYS A 349 0.19 14.25 -12.88
N ILE A 350 -0.97 14.40 -12.26
CA ILE A 350 -1.77 13.30 -11.73
C ILE A 350 -2.53 12.60 -12.86
N LEU A 351 -3.08 13.40 -13.78
CA LEU A 351 -3.78 12.95 -14.97
C LEU A 351 -2.97 13.20 -16.24
N THR A 352 -3.37 12.53 -17.31
CA THR A 352 -3.02 12.92 -18.67
C THR A 352 -4.29 13.21 -19.45
N VAL A 353 -4.34 14.33 -20.16
CA VAL A 353 -5.43 14.67 -21.07
C VAL A 353 -4.89 14.74 -22.51
N PRO A 354 -4.92 13.64 -23.29
CA PRO A 354 -4.51 13.69 -24.67
C PRO A 354 -5.38 14.67 -25.46
N GLN A 355 -4.87 15.17 -26.59
CA GLN A 355 -5.59 16.08 -27.50
C GLN A 355 -6.98 15.58 -27.96
N SER A 356 -7.30 14.31 -27.72
CA SER A 356 -8.61 13.70 -27.94
C SER A 356 -9.68 14.08 -26.91
N GLY A 357 -9.38 14.86 -25.86
CA GLY A 357 -10.33 15.20 -24.80
C GLY A 357 -10.67 14.05 -23.86
N LYS A 358 -9.78 13.05 -23.79
CA LYS A 358 -9.92 11.91 -22.88
C LYS A 358 -9.04 12.12 -21.67
N ILE A 359 -9.38 11.52 -20.54
CA ILE A 359 -8.57 11.53 -19.33
C ILE A 359 -8.14 10.11 -18.97
N SER A 360 -6.94 9.97 -18.43
CA SER A 360 -6.46 8.74 -17.83
C SER A 360 -5.51 9.04 -16.66
N PRO A 361 -5.41 8.16 -15.67
CA PRO A 361 -4.35 8.24 -14.67
C PRO A 361 -2.99 8.24 -15.34
N ARG A 362 -2.06 9.05 -14.86
CA ARG A 362 -0.71 9.07 -15.41
C ARG A 362 0.07 7.84 -14.92
N GLN A 363 0.27 6.87 -15.82
CA GLN A 363 1.10 5.67 -15.58
C GLN A 363 0.71 4.88 -14.32
N ALA A 364 -0.55 4.95 -13.90
CA ALA A 364 -1.02 4.35 -12.66
C ALA A 364 -2.18 3.38 -12.90
N THR A 365 -2.35 2.46 -11.96
CA THR A 365 -3.49 1.54 -11.89
C THR A 365 -4.09 1.62 -10.50
N HIS A 366 -5.33 1.14 -10.35
CA HIS A 366 -5.99 1.16 -9.06
C HIS A 366 -5.16 0.42 -7.98
N PRO A 367 -4.92 1.02 -6.80
CA PRO A 367 -4.02 0.48 -5.76
C PRO A 367 -4.55 -0.80 -5.11
N ALA A 368 -5.86 -1.01 -5.13
CA ALA A 368 -6.49 -2.26 -4.70
C ALA A 368 -7.12 -2.95 -5.91
N PRO A 369 -6.52 -4.00 -6.49
CA PRO A 369 -7.23 -4.81 -7.47
C PRO A 369 -8.42 -5.42 -6.73
N THR A 370 -9.64 -4.98 -7.04
CA THR A 370 -10.82 -5.77 -6.70
C THR A 370 -10.58 -7.17 -7.23
N PHE A 371 -10.55 -8.16 -6.32
CA PHE A 371 -10.22 -9.55 -6.61
C PHE A 371 -10.91 -10.01 -7.91
N SER A 372 -10.11 -10.35 -8.92
CA SER A 372 -10.52 -11.36 -9.89
C SER A 372 -10.34 -12.72 -9.22
N PHE A 373 -11.48 -13.40 -9.04
CA PHE A 373 -11.69 -14.69 -8.37
C PHE A 373 -10.64 -15.77 -8.62
#